data_AF-A0A7K2J1T1-F1
#
_entry.id   AF-A0A7K2J1T1-F1
#
_cell.length_a   1.000
_cell.length_b   1.000
_cell.length_c   1.000
_cell.angle_alpha   90.00
_cell.angle_beta   90.00
_cell.angle_gamma   90.00
#
_symmetry.space_group_name_H-M   'P 1'
#
loop_
_entity.id
_entity.type
_entity.pdbx_description
1 polymer ?
#
loop_
_entity_poly.entity_id
_entity_poly.type
_entity_poly.pdbx_seq_one_letter_code
_entity_poly.pdbx_strand_id
1 'polypeptide(L)'
;MTTTVDATGLDTLRGDLWAAVTGRDEYRAADLVLTALDTGISAETVLLDVIAPVQARVGRAWQADRLTVAQEHAATAIAERVIAALAHHPAHRPAPYGGRITVACVDQEWHALPARLLAEVLTLRGWRVDFLGAQVPTPHLVTHLHNTGADAVALSSSLAT
;
A
#
# COMPACT_ATOMS: atom_id res chain seq x y z
N MET A 1 20.58 -13.10 4.70
CA MET A 1 20.30 -14.34 3.94
C MET A 1 18.83 -14.27 3.56
N THR A 2 18.52 -13.71 2.40
CA THR A 2 17.15 -13.49 1.94
C THR A 2 16.60 -14.84 1.52
N THR A 3 15.66 -15.41 2.29
CA THR A 3 14.96 -16.62 1.88
C THR A 3 14.11 -16.25 0.67
N THR A 4 14.52 -16.65 -0.53
CA THR A 4 13.69 -16.55 -1.72
C THR A 4 12.50 -17.48 -1.53
N VAL A 5 11.34 -16.91 -1.16
CA VAL A 5 10.07 -17.60 -1.25
C VAL A 5 9.80 -17.87 -2.72
N ASP A 6 9.46 -19.12 -3.04
CA ASP A 6 9.15 -19.50 -4.40
C ASP A 6 7.79 -18.95 -4.85
N ALA A 7 7.51 -18.99 -6.16
CA ALA A 7 6.27 -18.46 -6.72
C ALA A 7 5.01 -19.11 -6.09
N THR A 8 5.11 -20.41 -5.73
CA THR A 8 4.04 -21.19 -5.12
C THR A 8 3.66 -20.65 -3.73
N GLY A 9 4.64 -20.27 -2.92
CA GLY A 9 4.42 -19.66 -1.61
C GLY A 9 3.71 -18.31 -1.70
N LEU A 10 4.09 -17.45 -2.66
CA LEU A 10 3.43 -16.16 -2.88
C LEU A 10 2.01 -16.31 -3.44
N ASP A 11 1.78 -17.29 -4.33
CA ASP A 11 0.43 -17.60 -4.83
C ASP A 11 -0.51 -18.01 -3.69
N THR A 12 -0.02 -18.86 -2.78
CA THR A 12 -0.79 -19.30 -1.60
C THR A 12 -1.12 -18.12 -0.69
N LEU A 13 -0.13 -17.30 -0.35
CA LEU A 13 -0.33 -16.11 0.50
C LEU A 13 -1.30 -15.10 -0.14
N ARG A 14 -1.25 -14.91 -1.47
CA ARG A 14 -2.23 -14.10 -2.20
C ARG A 14 -3.65 -14.67 -2.11
N GLY A 15 -3.79 -15.99 -2.23
CA GLY A 15 -5.07 -16.69 -2.09
C GLY A 15 -5.67 -16.53 -0.70
N ASP A 16 -4.84 -16.73 0.33
CA ASP A 16 -5.25 -16.59 1.74
C ASP A 16 -5.61 -15.15 2.10
N LEU A 17 -4.79 -14.17 1.66
CA LEU A 17 -5.08 -12.76 1.90
C LEU A 17 -6.36 -12.33 1.17
N TRP A 18 -6.57 -12.79 -0.07
CA TRP A 18 -7.82 -12.57 -0.81
C TRP A 18 -9.03 -13.09 -0.02
N ALA A 19 -8.97 -14.32 0.49
CA ALA A 19 -10.04 -14.90 1.28
C ALA A 19 -10.30 -14.11 2.57
N ALA A 20 -9.24 -13.67 3.26
CA ALA A 20 -9.35 -12.88 4.48
C ALA A 20 -10.02 -11.51 4.22
N VAL A 21 -9.54 -10.73 3.25
CA VAL A 21 -10.09 -9.39 2.99
C VAL A 21 -11.52 -9.43 2.44
N THR A 22 -11.85 -10.40 1.60
CA THR A 22 -13.23 -10.55 1.08
C THR A 22 -14.19 -11.19 2.10
N GLY A 23 -13.65 -11.99 3.02
CA GLY A 23 -14.37 -12.54 4.18
C GLY A 23 -14.51 -11.56 5.35
N ARG A 24 -13.95 -10.34 5.25
CA ARG A 24 -13.91 -9.31 6.31
C ARG A 24 -13.18 -9.75 7.59
N ASP A 25 -12.22 -10.66 7.45
CA ASP A 25 -11.39 -11.13 8.55
C ASP A 25 -10.10 -10.30 8.62
N GLU A 26 -10.20 -9.13 9.23
CA GLU A 26 -9.08 -8.18 9.37
C GLU A 26 -7.92 -8.79 10.16
N TYR A 27 -8.22 -9.48 11.26
CA TYR A 27 -7.19 -10.08 12.12
C TYR A 27 -6.41 -11.15 11.36
N ARG A 28 -7.09 -12.04 10.63
CA ARG A 28 -6.40 -13.01 9.77
C ARG A 28 -5.58 -12.32 8.68
N ALA A 29 -6.08 -11.25 8.06
CA ALA A 29 -5.34 -10.52 7.04
C ALA A 29 -4.04 -9.91 7.61
N ALA A 30 -4.10 -9.35 8.81
CA ALA A 30 -2.93 -8.83 9.52
C ALA A 30 -1.96 -9.96 9.90
N ASP A 31 -2.45 -11.05 10.48
CA ASP A 31 -1.63 -12.20 10.89
C ASP A 31 -0.88 -12.82 9.71
N LEU A 32 -1.53 -12.98 8.55
CA LEU A 32 -0.90 -13.49 7.33
C LEU A 32 0.26 -12.59 6.88
N VAL A 33 0.06 -11.27 6.88
CA VAL A 33 1.07 -10.30 6.46
C VAL A 33 2.22 -10.23 7.46
N LEU A 34 1.94 -10.16 8.76
CA LEU A 34 2.99 -10.08 9.78
C LEU A 34 3.79 -11.38 9.85
N THR A 35 3.14 -12.54 9.76
CA THR A 35 3.82 -13.85 9.69
C THR A 35 4.71 -13.96 8.45
N ALA A 36 4.26 -13.43 7.30
CA ALA A 36 5.11 -13.36 6.10
C ALA A 36 6.40 -12.56 6.35
N LEU A 37 6.32 -11.44 7.06
CA LEU A 37 7.51 -10.66 7.43
C LEU A 37 8.41 -11.43 8.41
N ASP A 38 7.83 -12.05 9.43
CA ASP A 38 8.55 -12.82 10.45
C ASP A 38 9.26 -14.06 9.89
N THR A 39 8.71 -14.65 8.83
CA THR A 39 9.31 -15.77 8.10
C THR A 39 10.33 -15.34 7.06
N GLY A 40 10.59 -14.03 6.93
CA GLY A 40 11.68 -13.46 6.14
C GLY A 40 11.29 -13.00 4.74
N ILE A 41 10.00 -12.94 4.40
CA ILE A 41 9.54 -12.26 3.17
C ILE A 41 9.78 -10.76 3.35
N SER A 42 10.42 -10.13 2.37
CA SER A 42 10.69 -8.70 2.46
C SER A 42 9.39 -7.89 2.47
N ALA A 43 9.37 -6.78 3.21
CA ALA A 43 8.23 -5.87 3.24
C ALA A 43 7.87 -5.34 1.84
N GLU A 44 8.87 -5.06 1.00
CA GLU A 44 8.66 -4.64 -0.39
C GLU A 44 7.93 -5.73 -1.20
N THR A 45 8.34 -6.99 -1.07
CA THR A 45 7.65 -8.14 -1.70
C THR A 45 6.21 -8.28 -1.20
N VAL A 46 5.97 -8.15 0.10
CA VAL A 46 4.59 -8.22 0.63
C VAL A 46 3.72 -7.09 0.09
N LEU A 47 4.26 -5.86 0.00
CA LEU A 47 3.54 -4.71 -0.56
C LEU A 47 3.24 -4.90 -2.06
N LEU A 48 4.25 -5.25 -2.86
CA LEU A 48 4.17 -5.22 -4.33
C LEU A 48 3.70 -6.54 -4.96
N ASP A 49 4.03 -7.69 -4.37
CA ASP A 49 3.76 -9.01 -4.94
C ASP A 49 2.61 -9.75 -4.25
N VAL A 50 2.10 -9.22 -3.13
CA VAL A 50 0.98 -9.81 -2.38
C VAL A 50 -0.19 -8.85 -2.24
N ILE A 51 -0.02 -7.71 -1.55
CA ILE A 51 -1.10 -6.77 -1.27
C ILE A 51 -1.59 -6.09 -2.56
N ALA A 52 -0.68 -5.53 -3.37
CA ALA A 52 -1.05 -4.84 -4.60
C ALA A 52 -1.80 -5.76 -5.60
N PRO A 53 -1.37 -7.02 -5.86
CA PRO A 53 -2.11 -7.91 -6.76
C PRO A 53 -3.47 -8.35 -6.20
N VAL A 54 -3.61 -8.53 -4.87
CA VAL A 54 -4.90 -8.82 -4.24
C VAL A 54 -5.86 -7.64 -4.40
N GLN A 55 -5.39 -6.41 -4.20
CA GLN A 55 -6.21 -5.20 -4.37
C GLN A 55 -6.58 -4.97 -5.83
N ALA A 56 -5.67 -5.25 -6.78
CA ALA A 56 -6.01 -5.25 -8.20
C ALA A 56 -7.07 -6.33 -8.53
N ARG A 57 -7.03 -7.49 -7.87
CA ARG A 57 -8.07 -8.53 -8.01
C ARG A 57 -9.40 -8.08 -7.41
N VAL A 58 -9.40 -7.36 -6.29
CA VAL A 58 -10.59 -6.75 -5.69
C VAL A 58 -11.25 -5.79 -6.68
N GLY A 59 -10.46 -4.85 -7.24
CA GLY A 59 -10.95 -3.93 -8.26
C GLY A 59 -11.55 -4.64 -9.48
N ARG A 60 -10.85 -5.65 -10.04
CA ARG A 60 -11.38 -6.44 -11.17
C ARG A 60 -12.64 -7.24 -10.83
N ALA A 61 -12.80 -7.68 -9.58
CA ALA A 61 -13.99 -8.40 -9.14
C ALA A 61 -15.18 -7.45 -8.97
N TRP A 62 -14.95 -6.24 -8.48
CA TRP A 62 -15.94 -5.19 -8.44
C TRP A 62 -16.38 -4.76 -9.84
N GLN A 63 -15.44 -4.47 -10.75
CA GLN A 63 -15.74 -4.10 -12.15
C GLN A 63 -16.54 -5.16 -12.91
N ALA A 64 -16.45 -6.42 -12.47
CA ALA A 64 -17.16 -7.55 -13.08
C ALA A 64 -18.41 -7.96 -12.28
N ASP A 65 -18.94 -7.08 -11.42
CA ASP A 65 -20.14 -7.27 -10.59
C ASP A 65 -20.09 -8.50 -9.67
N ARG A 66 -18.89 -9.03 -9.37
CA ARG A 66 -18.69 -10.14 -8.42
C ARG A 66 -18.53 -9.66 -6.98
N LEU A 67 -18.14 -8.40 -6.80
CA LEU A 67 -18.15 -7.71 -5.51
C LEU A 67 -19.00 -6.44 -5.64
N THR A 68 -19.82 -6.19 -4.63
CA THR A 68 -20.48 -4.90 -4.46
C THR A 68 -19.48 -3.81 -4.08
N VAL A 69 -19.85 -2.55 -4.29
CA VAL A 69 -19.08 -1.38 -3.82
C VAL A 69 -18.76 -1.49 -2.32
N ALA A 70 -19.72 -1.93 -1.49
CA ALA A 70 -19.51 -2.08 -0.06
C ALA A 70 -18.50 -3.18 0.32
N GLN A 71 -18.36 -4.22 -0.52
CA GLN A 71 -17.38 -5.29 -0.33
C GLN A 71 -15.98 -4.84 -0.78
N GLU A 72 -15.90 -4.13 -1.90
CA GLU A 72 -14.67 -3.47 -2.36
C GLU A 72 -14.12 -2.55 -1.27
N HIS A 73 -14.94 -1.60 -0.80
CA HIS A 73 -14.53 -0.64 0.23
C HIS A 73 -14.10 -1.33 1.53
N ALA A 74 -14.80 -2.38 1.95
CA ALA A 74 -14.41 -3.14 3.14
C ALA A 74 -13.05 -3.83 2.96
N ALA A 75 -12.81 -4.45 1.80
CA ALA A 75 -11.54 -5.11 1.50
C ALA A 75 -10.38 -4.11 1.41
N THR A 76 -10.60 -2.93 0.82
CA THR A 76 -9.60 -1.86 0.76
C THR A 76 -9.31 -1.26 2.13
N ALA A 77 -10.34 -1.01 2.95
CA ALA A 77 -10.15 -0.52 4.32
C ALA A 77 -9.34 -1.49 5.20
N ILE A 78 -9.57 -2.80 5.05
CA ILE A 78 -8.75 -3.83 5.72
C ILE A 78 -7.30 -3.76 5.24
N ALA A 79 -7.07 -3.67 3.92
CA ALA A 79 -5.72 -3.58 3.38
C ALA A 79 -4.98 -2.33 3.86
N GLU A 80 -5.63 -1.18 3.99
CA GLU A 80 -5.02 0.03 4.56
C GLU A 80 -4.55 -0.19 6.00
N ARG A 81 -5.36 -0.86 6.83
CA ARG A 81 -4.99 -1.19 8.22
C ARG A 81 -3.84 -2.20 8.29
N VAL A 82 -3.84 -3.19 7.41
CA VAL A 82 -2.75 -4.17 7.29
C VAL A 82 -1.45 -3.51 6.84
N ILE A 83 -1.51 -2.58 5.87
CA ILE A 83 -0.34 -1.79 5.45
C ILE A 83 0.17 -0.92 6.61
N ALA A 84 -0.72 -0.29 7.38
CA ALA A 84 -0.32 0.49 8.54
C ALA A 84 0.39 -0.37 9.60
N ALA A 85 -0.08 -1.59 9.83
CA ALA A 85 0.59 -2.54 10.73
C ALA A 85 1.97 -2.96 10.20
N LEU A 86 2.08 -3.29 8.91
CA LEU A 86 3.34 -3.59 8.24
C LEU A 86 4.33 -2.42 8.34
N ALA A 87 3.86 -1.18 8.18
CA ALA A 87 4.69 0.02 8.20
C ALA A 87 5.38 0.25 9.57
N HIS A 88 4.84 -0.32 10.65
CA HIS A 88 5.42 -0.26 11.98
C HIS A 88 6.22 -1.51 12.37
N HIS A 89 6.28 -2.51 11.48
CA HIS A 89 7.02 -3.74 11.71
C HIS A 89 8.55 -3.50 11.65
N PRO A 90 9.37 -4.17 12.48
CA PRO A 90 10.84 -4.04 12.42
C PRO A 90 11.44 -4.34 11.04
N ALA A 91 10.84 -5.25 10.27
CA ALA A 91 11.26 -5.58 8.90
C ALA A 91 11.03 -4.44 7.88
N HIS A 92 10.23 -3.41 8.24
CA HIS A 92 9.97 -2.24 7.42
C HIS A 92 10.81 -1.02 7.81
N ARG A 93 11.70 -1.15 8.80
CA ARG A 93 12.49 -0.01 9.27
C ARG A 93 13.47 0.47 8.20
N PRO A 94 13.40 1.75 7.77
CA PRO A 94 14.32 2.28 6.79
C PRO A 94 15.73 2.49 7.39
N ALA A 95 16.74 2.37 6.54
CA ALA A 95 18.10 2.83 6.81
C ALA A 95 18.15 4.38 6.89
N PRO A 96 19.28 5.01 7.29
CA PRO A 96 19.38 6.47 7.40
C PRO A 96 18.96 7.16 6.10
N TYR A 97 18.06 8.13 6.24
CA TYR A 97 17.39 8.78 5.11
C TYR A 97 18.36 9.59 4.26
N GLY A 98 18.20 9.51 2.93
CA GLY A 98 18.84 10.38 1.95
C GLY A 98 18.01 11.66 1.74
N GLY A 99 17.28 11.71 0.63
CA GLY A 99 16.40 12.83 0.27
C GLY A 99 14.95 12.69 0.77
N ARG A 100 14.12 13.69 0.48
CA ARG A 100 12.70 13.76 0.81
C ARG A 100 11.82 13.70 -0.44
N ILE A 101 10.79 12.84 -0.39
CA ILE A 101 9.75 12.79 -1.42
C ILE A 101 8.38 13.08 -0.79
N THR A 102 7.59 13.94 -1.43
CA THR A 102 6.18 14.10 -1.11
C THR A 102 5.34 13.20 -2.02
N VAL A 103 4.42 12.42 -1.45
CA VAL A 103 3.49 11.56 -2.18
C VAL A 103 2.06 12.01 -1.86
N ALA A 104 1.27 12.34 -2.88
CA ALA A 104 -0.06 12.88 -2.70
C ALA A 104 -1.02 12.40 -3.81
N CYS A 105 -2.29 12.24 -3.47
CA CYS A 105 -3.34 12.20 -4.47
C CYS A 105 -3.68 13.64 -4.88
N VAL A 106 -3.86 13.87 -6.18
CA VAL A 106 -4.25 15.19 -6.69
C VAL A 106 -5.62 15.61 -6.14
N ASP A 107 -5.96 16.89 -6.32
CA ASP A 107 -7.29 17.39 -6.00
C ASP A 107 -8.37 16.52 -6.67
N GLN A 108 -9.44 16.24 -5.94
CA GLN A 108 -10.54 15.35 -6.33
C GLN A 108 -10.20 13.85 -6.47
N GLU A 109 -8.97 13.41 -6.19
CA GLU A 109 -8.61 11.98 -6.19
C GLU A 109 -8.74 11.35 -4.80
N TRP A 110 -9.65 10.40 -4.63
CA TRP A 110 -9.93 9.70 -3.37
C TRP A 110 -9.19 8.37 -3.20
N HIS A 111 -8.71 7.75 -4.29
CA HIS A 111 -8.11 6.42 -4.28
C HIS A 111 -6.66 6.49 -3.78
N ALA A 112 -6.49 6.56 -2.46
CA ALA A 112 -5.20 6.76 -1.82
C ALA A 112 -4.33 5.50 -1.74
N LEU A 113 -4.91 4.31 -1.87
CA LEU A 113 -4.19 3.05 -1.65
C LEU A 113 -2.96 2.87 -2.58
N PRO A 114 -3.01 3.14 -3.90
CA PRO A 114 -1.80 3.04 -4.75
C PRO A 114 -0.71 4.02 -4.32
N ALA A 115 -1.09 5.25 -3.95
CA ALA A 115 -0.16 6.26 -3.44
C ALA A 115 0.46 5.84 -2.10
N ARG A 116 -0.33 5.21 -1.23
CA ARG A 116 0.15 4.62 0.04
C ARG A 116 1.19 3.54 -0.22
N LEU A 117 0.92 2.59 -1.13
CA LEU A 117 1.88 1.54 -1.48
C LEU A 117 3.21 2.11 -1.98
N LEU A 118 3.15 3.13 -2.86
CA LEU A 118 4.34 3.84 -3.31
C LEU A 118 5.11 4.48 -2.15
N ALA A 119 4.40 5.15 -1.24
CA ALA A 119 5.02 5.80 -0.09
C ALA A 119 5.77 4.81 0.83
N GLU A 120 5.18 3.64 1.08
CA GLU A 120 5.82 2.60 1.88
C GLU A 120 7.07 2.01 1.19
N VAL A 121 7.01 1.79 -0.13
CA VAL A 121 8.17 1.31 -0.90
C VAL A 121 9.29 2.35 -0.97
N LEU A 122 8.96 3.63 -1.17
CA LEU A 122 9.97 4.70 -1.14
C LEU A 122 10.63 4.81 0.25
N THR A 123 9.86 4.62 1.31
CA THR A 123 10.38 4.55 2.68
C THR A 123 11.38 3.41 2.83
N LEU A 124 11.01 2.19 2.41
CA LEU A 124 11.92 1.03 2.40
C LEU A 124 13.22 1.28 1.62
N ARG A 125 13.13 2.07 0.55
CA ARG A 125 14.27 2.45 -0.29
C ARG A 125 15.05 3.65 0.24
N GLY A 126 14.86 4.04 1.50
CA GLY A 126 15.69 5.02 2.21
C GLY A 126 15.30 6.48 1.97
N TRP A 127 14.10 6.75 1.44
CA TRP A 127 13.59 8.11 1.33
C TRP A 127 12.83 8.53 2.58
N ARG A 128 12.95 9.80 2.95
CA ARG A 128 12.01 10.41 3.88
C ARG A 128 10.73 10.75 3.12
N VAL A 129 9.63 10.08 3.43
CA VAL A 129 8.38 10.25 2.68
C VAL A 129 7.36 11.07 3.47
N ASP A 130 6.88 12.14 2.87
CA ASP A 130 5.71 12.88 3.35
C ASP A 130 4.49 12.39 2.53
N PHE A 131 3.74 11.43 3.07
CA PHE A 131 2.50 10.96 2.45
C PHE A 131 1.32 11.83 2.91
N LEU A 132 0.71 12.55 1.97
CA LEU A 132 -0.34 13.55 2.26
C LEU A 132 -1.77 13.01 2.12
N GLY A 133 -1.93 11.77 1.65
CA GLY A 133 -3.25 11.13 1.53
C GLY A 133 -4.02 11.48 0.26
N ALA A 134 -5.34 11.28 0.36
CA ALA A 134 -6.33 11.59 -0.68
C ALA A 134 -6.57 13.10 -0.80
N GLN A 135 -7.08 13.53 -1.96
CA GLN A 135 -7.64 14.85 -2.20
C GLN A 135 -6.80 16.01 -1.65
N VAL A 136 -5.58 16.17 -2.13
CA VAL A 136 -4.73 17.28 -1.69
C VAL A 136 -4.95 18.48 -2.62
N PRO A 137 -5.61 19.57 -2.17
CA PRO A 137 -5.85 20.71 -3.05
C PRO A 137 -4.54 21.37 -3.45
N THR A 138 -4.43 21.73 -4.73
CA THR A 138 -3.19 22.25 -5.33
C THR A 138 -2.52 23.38 -4.52
N PRO A 139 -3.24 24.41 -4.02
CA PRO A 139 -2.61 25.48 -3.25
C PRO A 139 -1.95 25.00 -1.94
N HIS A 140 -2.54 24.00 -1.28
CA HIS A 140 -1.99 23.43 -0.05
C HIS A 140 -0.79 22.53 -0.35
N LEU A 141 -0.83 21.76 -1.44
CA LEU A 141 0.31 20.98 -1.90
C LEU A 141 1.52 21.87 -2.21
N VAL A 142 1.34 22.94 -2.99
CA VAL A 142 2.42 23.88 -3.33
C VAL A 142 3.03 24.49 -2.07
N THR A 143 2.19 24.90 -1.11
CA THR A 143 2.64 25.42 0.18
C THR A 143 3.46 24.38 0.96
N HIS A 144 3.01 23.14 1.01
CA HIS A 144 3.73 22.04 1.68
C HIS A 144 5.11 21.81 1.06
N LEU A 145 5.19 21.77 -0.28
CA LEU A 145 6.44 21.51 -1.00
C LEU A 145 7.49 22.61 -0.72
N HIS A 146 7.09 23.89 -0.73
CA HIS A 146 7.99 24.98 -0.38
C HIS A 146 8.46 24.93 1.09
N ASN A 147 7.57 24.57 2.03
CA ASN A 147 7.89 24.53 3.45
C ASN A 147 8.79 23.35 3.85
N THR A 148 8.68 22.23 3.14
CA THR A 148 9.38 20.99 3.50
C THR A 148 10.67 20.75 2.71
N GLY A 149 10.87 21.47 1.60
CA GLY A 149 12.04 21.32 0.74
C GLY A 149 12.12 19.92 0.13
N ALA A 150 11.00 19.41 -0.41
CA ALA A 150 10.97 18.11 -1.07
C ALA A 150 11.85 18.09 -2.32
N ASP A 151 12.65 17.03 -2.49
CA ASP A 151 13.51 16.83 -3.67
C ASP A 151 12.69 16.38 -4.89
N ALA A 152 11.58 15.69 -4.65
CA ALA A 152 10.61 15.28 -5.66
C ALA A 152 9.19 15.20 -5.10
N VAL A 153 8.22 15.26 -6.01
CA VAL A 153 6.80 15.02 -5.73
C VAL A 153 6.27 13.90 -6.63
N ALA A 154 5.57 12.93 -6.04
CA ALA A 154 4.84 11.89 -6.76
C ALA A 154 3.34 12.13 -6.61
N LEU A 155 2.63 12.24 -7.74
CA LEU A 155 1.22 12.53 -7.79
C LEU A 155 0.44 11.29 -8.27
N SER A 156 -0.55 10.90 -7.49
CA SER A 156 -1.50 9.84 -7.86
C SER A 156 -2.79 10.46 -8.40
N SER A 157 -3.29 9.91 -9.50
CA SER A 157 -4.52 10.30 -10.16
C SER A 157 -5.06 9.13 -10.97
N SER A 158 -6.39 9.03 -11.04
CA SER A 158 -7.12 8.09 -11.87
C SER A 158 -7.66 8.83 -13.08
N LEU A 159 -7.55 8.20 -14.26
CA LEU A 159 -8.20 8.71 -15.45
C LEU A 159 -9.58 8.07 -15.55
N ALA A 160 -10.60 8.89 -15.82
CA ALA A 160 -11.90 8.36 -16.23
C ALA A 160 -11.71 7.58 -17.55
N THR A 161 -11.98 6.29 -17.53
CA THR A 161 -12.01 5.41 -18.71
C THR A 161 -13.42 5.14 -19.15
#